data_AF-A0A6G1CAI3-F1
#
_entry.id   AF-A0A6G1CAI3-F1
#
_cell.length_a   1.000
_cell.length_b   1.000
_cell.length_c   1.000
_cell.angle_alpha   90.00
_cell.angle_beta   90.00
_cell.angle_gamma   90.00
#
_symmetry.space_group_name_H-M   'P 1'
#
loop_
_entity.id
_entity.type
_entity.pdbx_description
1 polymer ?
#
loop_
_entity_poly.entity_id
_entity_poly.type
_entity_poly.pdbx_seq_one_letter_code
_entity_poly.pdbx_strand_id
1 'polypeptide(L)'
;MSCIDISTGYKDGSAARGTVGIDSATIALSGRAAKKAKLRGVVLGCTTAYNGQSFLASDGVLSLGYSNISFASRAASRFGGRFSYCLVDHLAPRNATSYLTFGPNPAFSSPPP
;
A
#
# COMPACT_ATOMS: atom_id res chain seq x y z
N MET A 1 -15.52 -5.87 -16.07
CA MET A 1 -14.70 -5.99 -14.84
C MET A 1 -14.83 -7.44 -14.40
N SER A 2 -13.83 -8.28 -14.63
CA SER A 2 -13.90 -9.70 -14.26
C SER A 2 -13.65 -9.82 -12.76
N CYS A 3 -14.64 -10.28 -12.01
CA CYS A 3 -14.49 -10.56 -10.59
C CYS A 3 -13.91 -11.97 -10.43
N ILE A 4 -12.77 -12.08 -9.78
CA ILE A 4 -12.15 -13.37 -9.42
C ILE A 4 -12.27 -13.52 -7.91
N ASP A 5 -12.95 -14.57 -7.45
CA ASP A 5 -13.00 -14.93 -6.03
C ASP A 5 -11.64 -15.40 -5.53
N ILE A 6 -11.21 -14.85 -4.39
CA ILE A 6 -9.94 -15.17 -3.75
C ILE A 6 -10.13 -15.38 -2.24
N SER A 7 -9.30 -16.24 -1.67
CA SER A 7 -9.15 -16.41 -0.23
C SER A 7 -7.69 -16.19 0.17
N THR A 8 -7.45 -15.32 1.15
CA THR A 8 -6.10 -14.98 1.63
C THR A 8 -6.00 -15.21 3.13
N GLY A 9 -4.94 -15.88 3.56
CA GLY A 9 -4.60 -16.05 4.98
C GLY A 9 -3.53 -15.05 5.44
N TYR A 10 -3.62 -14.64 6.70
CA TYR A 10 -2.70 -13.72 7.36
C TYR A 10 -1.88 -14.44 8.44
N LYS A 11 -0.77 -13.81 8.85
CA LYS A 11 0.20 -14.41 9.77
C LYS A 11 -0.39 -14.75 11.15
N ASP A 12 -1.39 -14.01 11.59
CA ASP A 12 -2.12 -14.23 12.85
C ASP A 12 -3.19 -15.33 12.77
N GLY A 13 -3.32 -16.01 11.61
CA GLY A 13 -4.34 -17.02 11.36
C GLY A 13 -5.68 -16.45 10.89
N SER A 14 -5.82 -15.12 10.78
CA SER A 14 -6.98 -14.48 10.17
C SER A 14 -7.06 -14.84 8.69
N ALA A 15 -8.26 -14.81 8.12
CA ALA A 15 -8.48 -15.01 6.70
C ALA A 15 -9.51 -14.04 6.15
N ALA A 16 -9.38 -13.70 4.87
CA ALA A 16 -10.32 -12.88 4.12
C ALA A 16 -10.71 -13.57 2.82
N ARG A 17 -11.96 -13.37 2.39
CA ARG A 17 -12.50 -13.80 1.11
C ARG A 17 -13.15 -12.63 0.39
N GLY A 18 -13.11 -12.64 -0.94
CA GLY A 18 -13.77 -11.64 -1.74
C GLY A 18 -13.30 -11.66 -3.18
N THR A 19 -13.58 -10.59 -3.91
CA THR A 19 -13.29 -10.50 -5.34
C THR A 19 -12.17 -9.51 -5.63
N VAL A 20 -11.34 -9.78 -6.64
CA VAL A 20 -10.34 -8.82 -7.13
C VAL A 20 -10.73 -8.19 -8.47
N GLY A 21 -10.25 -6.97 -8.68
CA GLY A 21 -10.40 -6.23 -9.94
C GLY A 21 -9.24 -5.28 -10.19
N ILE A 22 -9.15 -4.76 -11.41
CA ILE A 22 -8.16 -3.74 -11.78
C ILE A 22 -8.86 -2.39 -11.83
N ASP A 23 -8.33 -1.42 -11.09
CA ASP A 23 -8.83 -0.04 -11.10
C ASP A 23 -7.66 0.93 -10.86
N SER A 24 -7.92 2.01 -10.14
CA SER A 24 -7.08 3.17 -9.98
C SER A 24 -7.12 3.65 -8.55
N ALA A 25 -5.94 3.97 -8.01
CA ALA A 25 -5.77 4.52 -6.68
C ALA A 25 -5.31 5.97 -6.77
N THR A 26 -5.80 6.80 -5.86
CA THR A 26 -5.32 8.19 -5.74
C THR A 26 -4.31 8.26 -4.61
N ILE A 27 -3.10 8.74 -4.91
CA ILE A 27 -2.05 8.91 -3.91
C ILE A 27 -1.72 10.39 -3.73
N ALA A 28 -1.36 10.77 -2.52
CA ALA A 28 -0.80 12.07 -2.24
C ALA A 28 0.66 12.12 -2.71
N LEU A 29 1.03 13.19 -3.39
CA LEU A 29 2.42 13.47 -3.74
C LEU A 29 3.05 14.33 -2.65
N SER A 30 4.20 13.90 -2.14
CA SER A 30 5.01 14.69 -1.23
C SER A 30 5.57 15.93 -1.93
N GLY A 31 5.32 17.12 -1.39
CA GLY A 31 5.82 18.39 -1.92
C GLY A 31 5.15 19.61 -1.28
N ARG A 32 5.59 20.82 -1.62
CA ARG A 32 5.07 22.10 -1.08
C ARG A 32 3.60 22.39 -1.42
N ALA A 33 2.98 21.61 -2.28
CA ALA A 33 1.57 21.73 -2.66
C ALA A 33 0.90 20.36 -2.54
N ALA A 34 -0.34 20.34 -2.04
CA ALA A 34 -1.19 19.15 -1.91
C ALA A 34 -1.60 18.60 -3.29
N LYS A 35 -0.63 18.02 -4.01
CA LYS A 35 -0.86 17.40 -5.31
C LYS A 35 -1.26 15.94 -5.12
N LYS A 36 -2.24 15.49 -5.90
CA LYS A 36 -2.68 14.09 -5.94
C LYS A 36 -2.33 13.50 -7.30
N ALA A 37 -1.95 12.24 -7.33
CA ALA A 37 -1.73 11.49 -8.57
C ALA A 37 -2.66 10.27 -8.61
N LYS A 38 -3.28 10.04 -9.76
CA LYS A 38 -4.11 8.86 -10.02
C LYS A 38 -3.26 7.75 -10.61
N LEU A 39 -2.88 6.76 -9.80
CA LEU A 39 -2.22 5.53 -10.22
C LEU A 39 -3.25 4.61 -10.88
N ARG A 40 -3.02 4.16 -12.11
CA ARG A 40 -3.94 3.29 -12.86
C ARG A 40 -3.38 1.87 -12.92
N GLY A 41 -4.25 0.89 -13.17
CA GLY A 41 -3.83 -0.50 -13.35
C GLY A 41 -3.40 -1.16 -12.04
N VAL A 42 -3.96 -0.71 -10.91
CA VAL A 42 -3.73 -1.35 -9.61
C VAL A 42 -4.71 -2.48 -9.42
N VAL A 43 -4.24 -3.61 -8.90
CA VAL A 43 -5.11 -4.71 -8.48
C VAL A 43 -5.66 -4.36 -7.10
N LEU A 44 -6.98 -4.24 -6.99
CA LEU A 44 -7.70 -3.97 -5.75
C LEU A 44 -8.59 -5.17 -5.41
N GLY A 45 -8.60 -5.55 -4.14
CA GLY A 45 -9.51 -6.56 -3.60
C GLY A 45 -10.69 -5.90 -2.88
N CYS A 46 -11.88 -6.44 -3.08
CA CYS A 46 -13.08 -6.12 -2.29
C CYS A 46 -13.40 -7.33 -1.42
N THR A 47 -13.14 -7.19 -0.11
CA THR A 47 -13.40 -8.24 0.87
C THR A 47 -14.90 -8.31 1.16
N THR A 48 -15.49 -9.50 1.04
CA THR A 48 -16.91 -9.76 1.35
C THR A 48 -17.09 -10.51 2.66
N ALA A 49 -16.07 -11.25 3.10
CA ALA A 49 -16.07 -11.93 4.39
C ALA A 49 -14.65 -12.01 4.95
N TYR A 50 -14.51 -11.94 6.27
CA TYR A 50 -13.25 -12.18 6.97
C TYR A 50 -13.49 -12.81 8.34
N ASN A 51 -12.44 -13.39 8.92
CA ASN A 51 -12.43 -13.88 10.29
C ASN A 51 -11.10 -13.51 10.98
N GLY A 52 -11.04 -13.73 12.29
CA GLY A 52 -9.86 -13.39 13.10
C GLY A 52 -9.82 -11.92 13.54
N GLN A 53 -8.66 -11.47 14.03
CA GLN A 53 -8.50 -10.18 14.71
C GLN A 53 -7.83 -9.10 13.84
N SER A 54 -7.20 -9.48 12.72
CA SER A 54 -6.42 -8.58 11.85
C SER A 54 -7.16 -7.32 11.38
N PHE A 55 -8.48 -7.37 11.28
CA PHE A 55 -9.32 -6.30 10.69
C PHE A 55 -10.15 -5.53 11.71
N LEU A 56 -9.98 -5.78 13.01
CA LEU A 56 -10.74 -5.04 14.02
C LEU A 56 -10.32 -3.57 14.14
N ALA A 57 -9.04 -3.29 13.83
CA ALA A 57 -8.46 -1.95 13.91
C ALA A 57 -8.02 -1.42 12.54
N SER A 58 -8.46 -2.03 11.44
CA SER A 58 -7.99 -1.70 10.08
C SER A 58 -9.04 -2.04 9.03
N ASP A 59 -9.22 -1.15 8.06
CA ASP A 59 -10.23 -1.32 7.00
C ASP A 59 -9.72 -2.13 5.79
N GLY A 60 -8.44 -2.53 5.78
CA GLY A 60 -7.87 -3.31 4.69
C GLY A 60 -6.35 -3.45 4.75
N VAL A 61 -5.78 -4.05 3.71
CA VAL A 61 -4.33 -4.32 3.59
C VAL A 61 -3.77 -3.69 2.32
N LEU A 62 -2.63 -3.01 2.45
CA LEU A 62 -1.86 -2.50 1.31
C LEU A 62 -0.70 -3.44 1.00
N SER A 63 -0.66 -4.01 -0.20
CA SER A 63 0.38 -4.96 -0.60
C SER A 63 1.68 -4.26 -1.03
N LEU A 64 2.75 -4.46 -0.24
CA LEU A 64 4.10 -3.94 -0.49
C LEU A 64 5.10 -5.01 -0.97
N GLY A 65 4.62 -6.23 -1.26
CA GLY A 65 5.46 -7.33 -1.71
C GLY A 65 6.10 -7.09 -3.09
N TYR A 66 7.16 -7.85 -3.39
CA TYR A 66 7.83 -7.79 -4.68
C TYR A 66 7.12 -8.68 -5.72
N SER A 67 6.08 -8.13 -6.37
CA SER A 67 5.29 -8.82 -7.39
C SER A 67 4.61 -7.81 -8.32
N ASN A 68 4.47 -8.13 -9.61
CA ASN A 68 3.90 -7.22 -10.61
C ASN A 68 2.42 -6.83 -10.36
N ILE A 69 1.73 -7.52 -9.45
CA ILE A 69 0.37 -7.17 -9.04
C ILE A 69 0.32 -6.36 -7.73
N SER A 70 1.43 -6.21 -7.02
CA SER A 70 1.45 -5.47 -5.76
C SER A 70 1.29 -3.97 -6.00
N PHE A 71 0.73 -3.28 -5.02
CA PHE A 71 0.62 -1.84 -5.06
C PHE A 71 2.01 -1.20 -5.15
N ALA A 72 2.98 -1.72 -4.39
CA ALA A 72 4.33 -1.20 -4.40
C ALA A 72 4.98 -1.26 -5.78
N SER A 73 4.86 -2.37 -6.51
CA SER A 73 5.45 -2.48 -7.86
C SER A 73 4.78 -1.53 -8.85
N ARG A 74 3.46 -1.35 -8.77
CA ARG A 74 2.72 -0.39 -9.64
C ARG A 74 3.06 1.06 -9.32
N ALA A 75 3.19 1.40 -8.04
CA ALA A 75 3.59 2.74 -7.64
C ALA A 75 5.06 3.00 -7.99
N ALA A 76 5.97 2.07 -7.67
CA ALA A 76 7.38 2.17 -8.00
C ALA A 76 7.62 2.32 -9.51
N SER A 77 6.93 1.56 -10.36
CA SER A 77 7.08 1.70 -11.83
C SER A 77 6.75 3.11 -12.33
N ARG A 78 5.88 3.84 -11.61
CA ARG A 78 5.52 5.22 -11.95
C ARG A 78 6.45 6.25 -11.34
N PHE A 79 6.99 6.00 -10.14
CA PHE A 79 7.68 7.01 -9.34
C PHE A 79 9.19 6.79 -9.19
N GLY A 80 9.80 5.85 -9.91
CA GLY A 80 11.27 5.73 -9.98
C GLY A 80 11.84 4.44 -9.36
N GLY A 81 11.09 3.35 -9.43
CA GLY A 81 11.56 1.98 -9.22
C GLY A 81 11.79 1.56 -7.76
N ARG A 82 11.43 2.40 -6.78
CA ARG A 82 11.71 2.15 -5.36
C ARG A 82 10.64 2.73 -4.44
N PHE A 83 10.63 2.26 -3.21
CA PHE A 83 9.91 2.88 -2.10
C PHE A 83 10.73 2.78 -0.81
N SER A 84 10.41 3.63 0.15
CA SER A 84 11.01 3.64 1.49
C SER A 84 9.92 3.90 2.52
N TYR A 85 10.03 3.32 3.71
CA TYR A 85 9.11 3.59 4.80
C TYR A 85 9.86 3.89 6.10
N CYS A 86 9.26 4.73 6.93
CA CYS A 86 9.64 4.97 8.31
C CYS A 86 8.37 4.84 9.14
N LEU A 87 8.22 3.68 9.78
CA LEU A 87 7.05 3.37 10.60
C LEU A 87 7.38 3.70 12.05
N VAL A 88 6.46 4.39 12.71
CA VAL A 88 6.54 4.63 14.15
C VAL A 88 6.25 3.34 14.91
N ASP A 89 6.71 3.27 16.14
CA ASP A 89 6.42 2.13 17.01
C ASP A 89 4.90 1.97 17.22
N HIS A 90 4.41 0.74 17.26
CA HIS A 90 3.00 0.43 17.54
C HIS A 90 2.49 0.94 18.91
N LEU A 91 3.39 1.25 19.85
CA LEU A 91 3.12 1.85 21.16
C LEU A 91 3.23 3.39 21.14
N ALA A 92 3.62 3.98 20.01
CA ALA A 92 3.76 5.42 19.90
C ALA A 92 2.40 6.12 20.08
N PRO A 93 2.39 7.36 20.61
CA PRO A 93 1.14 8.10 20.76
C PRO A 93 0.48 8.35 19.39
N ARG A 94 -0.86 8.46 19.36
CA ARG A 94 -1.66 8.59 18.12
C ARG A 94 -1.31 9.83 17.27
N ASN A 95 -0.57 10.80 17.79
CA ASN A 95 -0.11 11.98 17.06
C ASN A 95 1.22 11.75 16.31
N ALA A 96 1.88 10.60 16.51
CA ALA A 96 3.08 10.25 15.78
C ALA A 96 2.73 9.90 14.31
N THR A 97 3.53 10.42 13.37
CA THR A 97 3.28 10.24 11.93
C THR A 97 4.29 9.26 11.34
N SER A 98 3.79 8.21 10.69
CA SER A 98 4.59 7.31 9.85
C SER A 98 4.64 7.80 8.41
N TYR A 99 5.68 7.40 7.68
CA TYR A 99 5.86 7.76 6.28
C TYR A 99 6.05 6.51 5.41
N LEU A 100 5.41 6.51 4.25
CA LEU A 100 5.64 5.59 3.15
C LEU A 100 5.77 6.43 1.88
N THR A 101 6.95 6.39 1.26
CA THR A 101 7.31 7.22 0.12
C THR A 101 7.65 6.35 -1.07
N PHE A 102 7.08 6.68 -2.23
CA PHE A 102 7.42 6.06 -3.52
C PHE A 102 8.34 6.98 -4.31
N GLY A 103 9.42 6.42 -4.86
CA GLY A 103 10.41 7.14 -5.63
C GLY A 103 11.63 7.62 -4.84
N PRO A 104 12.43 8.52 -5.43
CA PRO A 104 13.58 9.10 -4.77
C PRO A 104 13.16 9.85 -3.50
N ASN A 105 13.83 9.52 -2.40
CA ASN A 105 13.68 10.24 -1.15
C ASN A 105 14.96 11.05 -0.91
N PRO A 106 14.89 12.39 -0.81
CA PRO A 106 16.06 13.24 -0.58
C PRO A 106 16.81 12.90 0.72
N ALA A 107 16.13 12.35 1.72
CA ALA A 107 16.77 11.87 2.95
C ALA A 107 17.68 10.66 2.72
N PHE A 108 17.53 9.98 1.58
CA PHE A 108 18.31 8.81 1.18
C PHE A 108 19.00 9.00 -0.19
N SER A 109 19.06 10.22 -0.73
CA SER A 109 19.92 10.51 -1.88
C SER A 109 21.33 10.75 -1.36
N SER A 110 22.27 9.84 -1.63
CA SER A 110 23.68 10.17 -1.53
C SER A 110 23.98 11.37 -2.45
N PRO A 111 24.87 12.30 -2.05
CA PRO A 111 25.41 13.27 -2.99
C PRO A 111 25.96 12.54 -4.22
N PRO A 112 25.87 13.10 -5.44
CA PRO A 112 26.61 12.56 -6.57
C PRO A 112 28.12 12.53 -6.22
N PRO A 113 28.85 11.50 -6.70
CA PRO A 113 30.30 11.41 -6.52
C PRO A 113 31.03 12.60 -7.15
#